data_AF-A0A1I9GA22-F1
#
_entry.id   AF-A0A1I9GA22-F1
#
_cell.length_a   1.000
_cell.length_b   1.000
_cell.length_c   1.000
_cell.angle_alpha   90.00
_cell.angle_beta   90.00
_cell.angle_gamma   90.00
#
_symmetry.space_group_name_H-M   'P 1'
#
loop_
_entity.id
_entity.type
_entity.pdbx_description
1 polymer ?
#
loop_
_entity_poly.entity_id
_entity_poly.type
_entity_poly.pdbx_seq_one_letter_code
_entity_poly.pdbx_strand_id
1 'polypeptide(L)'
;MINEQYLRNEIRNLARFISVMKFRPLVWRTSHPYIYCDRYEDLTDPELLREKPLANRTISLYGWVRGTFLKSRSAVHIPGIGDLIIKDVTVLPDPCPLPSKEKMKRSLNEKERIIYAPFSGLGGIVYDK
;
A
#
# COMPACT_ATOMS: atom_id res chain seq x y z
N MET A 1 -24.35 -3.14 -17.41
CA MET A 1 -23.87 -4.03 -16.33
C MET A 1 -24.56 -5.37 -16.48
N ILE A 2 -23.86 -6.47 -16.21
CA ILE A 2 -24.40 -7.84 -16.21
C ILE A 2 -23.99 -8.46 -14.88
N ASN A 3 -24.93 -9.00 -14.11
CA ASN A 3 -24.71 -9.56 -12.76
C ASN A 3 -23.97 -8.58 -11.82
N GLU A 4 -24.41 -7.31 -11.80
CA GLU A 4 -23.78 -6.23 -11.00
C GLU A 4 -22.31 -5.96 -11.34
N GLN A 5 -21.81 -6.52 -12.45
CA GLN A 5 -20.46 -6.30 -12.95
C GLN A 5 -20.48 -5.53 -14.27
N TYR A 6 -19.39 -4.82 -14.53
CA TYR A 6 -19.16 -4.15 -15.81
C TYR A 6 -18.92 -5.17 -16.94
N LEU A 7 -19.15 -4.74 -18.19
CA LEU A 7 -18.98 -5.60 -19.34
C LEU A 7 -17.51 -6.01 -19.51
N ARG A 8 -17.26 -7.32 -19.58
CA ARG A 8 -15.90 -7.89 -19.60
C ARG A 8 -15.03 -7.34 -20.74
N ASN A 9 -15.61 -7.12 -21.91
CA ASN A 9 -14.88 -6.58 -23.06
C ASN A 9 -14.47 -5.12 -22.86
N GLU A 10 -15.34 -4.31 -22.26
CA GLU A 10 -15.07 -2.90 -21.96
C GLU A 10 -13.98 -2.77 -20.89
N ILE A 11 -14.10 -3.53 -19.79
CA ILE A 11 -13.08 -3.55 -18.74
C ILE A 11 -11.73 -4.05 -19.26
N ARG A 12 -11.72 -5.07 -20.13
CA ARG A 12 -10.48 -5.53 -20.78
C ARG A 12 -9.84 -4.45 -21.64
N ASN A 13 -10.65 -3.66 -22.36
CA ASN A 13 -10.13 -2.55 -23.16
C ASN A 13 -9.58 -1.42 -22.29
N LEU A 14 -10.31 -1.04 -21.23
CA LEU A 14 -9.87 -0.06 -20.24
C LEU A 14 -8.55 -0.47 -19.58
N ALA A 15 -8.45 -1.71 -19.10
CA ALA A 15 -7.24 -2.23 -18.48
C ALA A 15 -6.02 -2.15 -19.42
N ARG A 16 -6.22 -2.37 -20.72
CA ARG A 16 -5.16 -2.23 -21.73
C ARG A 16 -4.66 -0.78 -21.86
N PHE A 17 -5.54 0.21 -21.76
CA PHE A 17 -5.14 1.61 -21.78
C PHE A 17 -4.35 2.00 -20.53
N ILE A 18 -4.78 1.53 -19.35
CA ILE A 18 -4.09 1.78 -18.08
C ILE A 18 -2.71 1.11 -18.06
N SER A 19 -2.59 -0.12 -18.58
CA SER A 19 -1.34 -0.89 -18.49
C SER A 19 -0.18 -0.35 -19.32
N VAL A 20 -0.46 0.44 -20.36
CA VAL A 20 0.56 1.07 -21.23
C VAL A 20 0.76 2.56 -20.95
N MET A 21 0.11 3.07 -19.90
CA MET A 21 0.17 4.48 -19.54
C MET A 21 1.60 4.89 -19.16
N LYS A 22 2.05 6.02 -19.69
CA LYS A 22 3.32 6.65 -19.30
C LYS A 22 3.06 7.70 -18.22
N PHE A 23 3.80 7.63 -17.12
CA PHE A 23 3.67 8.59 -16.03
C PHE A 23 4.54 9.81 -16.27
N ARG A 24 3.98 10.99 -16.00
CA ARG A 24 4.74 12.24 -15.97
C ARG A 24 5.42 12.38 -14.61
N PRO A 25 6.74 12.62 -14.54
CA PRO A 25 7.40 12.93 -13.28
C PRO A 25 6.91 14.29 -12.78
N LEU A 26 6.37 14.31 -11.57
CA LEU A 26 5.97 15.54 -10.88
C LEU A 26 7.08 15.93 -9.91
N VAL A 27 7.50 17.20 -9.92
CA VAL A 27 8.60 17.72 -9.10
C VAL A 27 8.45 17.29 -7.65
N TRP A 28 7.27 17.52 -7.05
CA TRP A 28 6.99 17.16 -5.66
C TRP A 28 7.21 15.67 -5.36
N ARG A 29 6.74 14.78 -6.24
CA ARG A 29 6.87 13.32 -6.05
C ARG A 29 8.29 12.84 -6.25
N THR A 30 9.08 13.52 -7.08
CA THR A 30 10.49 13.18 -7.31
C THR A 30 11.43 13.78 -6.27
N SER A 31 11.00 14.79 -5.52
CA SER A 31 11.84 15.50 -4.55
C SER A 31 11.55 15.14 -3.09
N HIS A 32 10.46 14.44 -2.79
CA HIS A 32 10.07 14.09 -1.41
C HIS A 32 9.80 12.59 -1.27
N PRO A 33 10.21 11.98 -0.15
CA PRO A 33 9.82 10.61 0.17
C PRO A 33 8.37 10.61 0.66
N TYR A 34 7.58 9.64 0.23
CA TYR A 34 6.22 9.46 0.73
C TYR A 34 5.83 7.99 0.70
N ILE A 35 4.91 7.62 1.59
CA ILE A 35 4.34 6.27 1.68
C ILE A 35 2.84 6.42 1.47
N TYR A 36 2.27 5.54 0.66
CA TYR A 36 0.84 5.28 0.70
C TYR A 36 0.63 4.09 1.62
N CYS A 37 0.00 4.33 2.78
CA CYS A 37 -0.22 3.31 3.78
C CYS A 37 -1.30 2.33 3.29
N ASP A 38 -0.96 1.04 3.21
CA ASP A 38 -1.90 -0.01 2.84
C ASP A 38 -2.40 -0.81 4.05
N ARG A 39 -1.58 -0.93 5.09
CA ARG A 39 -1.89 -1.58 6.36
C ARG A 39 -1.38 -0.75 7.53
N TYR A 40 -2.14 -0.71 8.61
CA TYR A 40 -1.69 -0.15 9.89
C TYR A 40 -1.98 -1.11 11.03
N GLU A 41 -1.14 -1.06 12.06
CA GLU A 41 -1.29 -1.85 13.28
C GLU A 41 -1.12 -0.93 14.49
N ASP A 42 -1.88 -1.21 15.54
CA ASP A 42 -1.77 -0.49 16.81
C ASP A 42 -0.93 -1.36 17.72
N LEU A 43 0.23 -0.84 18.13
CA LEU A 43 1.20 -1.52 18.98
C LEU A 43 1.10 -1.05 20.44
N THR A 44 0.06 -0.28 20.78
CA THR A 44 -0.16 0.22 22.14
C THR A 44 -0.59 -0.93 23.06
N ASP A 45 -0.10 -0.92 24.29
CA ASP A 45 -0.49 -1.89 25.31
C ASP A 45 -2.02 -1.83 25.57
N PRO A 46 -2.76 -2.94 25.40
CA PRO A 46 -4.19 -2.99 25.69
C PRO A 46 -4.54 -2.63 27.14
N GLU A 47 -3.68 -2.95 28.10
CA GLU A 47 -3.91 -2.62 29.52
C GLU A 47 -3.86 -1.10 29.74
N LEU A 48 -2.91 -0.42 29.08
CA LEU A 48 -2.83 1.05 29.09
C LEU A 48 -4.09 1.68 28.49
N LEU A 49 -4.62 1.11 27.40
CA LEU A 49 -5.86 1.59 26.79
C LEU A 49 -7.10 1.33 27.66
N ARG A 50 -7.12 0.24 28.44
CA ARG A 50 -8.18 -0.04 29.41
C ARG A 50 -8.21 1.00 30.53
N GLU A 51 -7.05 1.37 31.06
CA GLU A 51 -6.94 2.39 32.11
C GLU A 51 -7.13 3.81 31.57
N LYS A 52 -6.56 4.11 30.40
CA LYS A 52 -6.54 5.44 29.79
C LYS A 52 -6.90 5.34 28.29
N PRO A 53 -8.19 5.39 27.95
CA PRO A 53 -8.66 5.26 26.57
C PRO A 53 -8.14 6.34 25.60
N LEU A 54 -7.72 7.49 26.13
CA LEU A 54 -7.18 8.64 25.38
C LEU A 54 -5.65 8.73 25.43
N ALA A 55 -4.95 7.67 25.86
CA ALA A 55 -3.49 7.65 25.87
C ALA A 55 -2.91 7.75 24.45
N ASN A 56 -1.69 8.30 24.36
CA ASN A 56 -0.95 8.34 23.10
C ASN A 56 -0.67 6.93 22.61
N ARG A 57 -1.02 6.66 21.34
CA ARG A 57 -0.87 5.34 20.72
C ARG A 57 0.44 5.24 19.94
N THR A 58 1.01 4.04 19.94
CA THR A 58 2.13 3.69 19.05
C THR A 58 1.57 2.92 17.86
N ILE A 59 1.64 3.52 16.67
CA ILE A 59 1.10 2.93 15.44
C ILE A 59 2.25 2.49 14.53
N SER A 60 2.14 1.29 13.97
CA SER A 60 2.97 0.82 12.86
C SER A 60 2.23 1.04 11.55
N LEU A 61 2.89 1.65 10.57
CA LEU A 61 2.35 1.91 9.23
C LEU A 61 3.16 1.13 8.21
N TYR A 62 2.47 0.38 7.36
CA TYR A 62 3.06 -0.43 6.31
C TYR A 62 2.71 0.14 4.93
N GLY A 63 3.67 0.05 4.02
CA GLY A 63 3.47 0.37 2.62
C GLY A 63 4.77 0.50 1.85
N TRP A 64 4.65 0.77 0.56
CA TRP A 64 5.80 1.00 -0.30
C TRP A 64 6.31 2.43 -0.20
N VAL A 65 7.62 2.58 -0.03
CA VAL A 65 8.30 3.87 -0.14
C VAL A 65 8.28 4.31 -1.61
N ARG A 66 7.82 5.54 -1.84
CA ARG A 66 7.76 6.18 -3.16
C ARG A 66 8.50 7.51 -3.13
N GLY A 67 8.87 7.99 -4.31
CA GLY A 67 9.64 9.22 -4.47
C GLY A 67 11.11 9.01 -4.18
N THR A 68 11.65 9.74 -3.21
CA THR A 68 13.06 9.63 -2.79
C THR A 68 13.24 8.66 -1.63
N PHE A 69 14.49 8.45 -1.21
CA PHE A 69 14.82 7.64 -0.03
C PHE A 69 14.19 8.23 1.24
N LEU A 70 13.52 7.37 2.03
CA LEU A 70 13.03 7.71 3.35
C LEU A 70 14.17 7.61 4.37
N LYS A 71 14.40 8.67 5.13
CA LYS A 71 15.43 8.68 6.19
C LYS A 71 14.81 8.18 7.49
N SER A 72 15.56 7.37 8.24
CA SER A 72 15.17 7.01 9.60
C SER A 72 15.15 8.27 10.49
N ARG A 73 14.24 8.31 11.46
CA ARG A 73 14.05 9.43 12.41
C ARG A 73 13.77 10.79 11.77
N SER A 74 13.27 10.83 10.53
CA SER A 74 12.84 12.09 9.91
C SER A 74 11.47 12.54 10.42
N ALA A 75 11.20 13.84 10.33
CA ALA A 75 9.84 14.36 10.46
C ALA A 75 8.97 13.89 9.29
N VAL A 76 7.72 13.58 9.57
CA VAL A 76 6.70 13.17 8.61
C VAL A 76 5.38 13.88 8.91
N HIS A 77 4.65 14.25 7.88
CA HIS A 77 3.30 14.75 8.01
C HIS A 77 2.31 13.64 7.66
N ILE A 78 1.37 13.35 8.55
CA ILE A 78 0.24 12.47 8.26
C ILE A 78 -1.01 13.33 8.05
N PRO A 79 -1.59 13.35 6.84
CA PRO A 79 -2.80 14.12 6.57
C PRO A 79 -3.92 13.78 7.55
N GLY A 80 -4.50 14.79 8.19
CA GLY A 80 -5.57 14.64 9.18
C GLY A 80 -5.10 14.35 10.61
N ILE A 81 -3.81 14.07 10.83
CA ILE A 81 -3.23 13.88 12.17
C ILE A 81 -2.26 15.02 12.50
N GLY A 82 -1.33 15.34 11.60
CA GLY A 82 -0.32 16.37 11.79
C GLY A 82 1.11 15.88 11.63
N ASP A 83 2.05 16.69 12.12
CA ASP A 83 3.49 16.44 12.03
C ASP A 83 3.98 15.55 13.17
N LEU A 84 4.75 14.52 12.84
CA LEU A 84 5.26 13.51 13.75
C LEU A 84 6.72 13.19 13.42
N ILE A 85 7.41 12.49 14.32
CA ILE A 85 8.78 11.99 14.10
C ILE A 85 8.73 10.47 14.01
N ILE A 86 9.38 9.90 13.00
CA ILE A 86 9.48 8.46 12.86
C ILE A 86 10.31 7.89 14.01
N LYS A 87 9.76 6.89 14.72
CA LYS A 87 10.50 6.17 15.79
C LYS A 87 11.51 5.19 15.21
N ASP A 88 11.08 4.34 14.28
CA ASP A 88 11.89 3.33 13.62
C ASP A 88 11.38 3.03 12.20
N VAL A 89 12.26 2.50 11.34
CA VAL A 89 11.92 2.05 9.97
C VAL A 89 12.55 0.69 9.73
N THR A 90 11.74 -0.30 9.36
CA THR A 90 12.18 -1.65 9.00
C THR A 90 11.78 -1.98 7.57
N VAL A 91 12.69 -2.59 6.81
CA VAL A 91 12.43 -3.06 5.44
C VAL A 91 11.88 -4.48 5.49
N LEU A 92 10.78 -4.74 4.77
CA LEU A 92 10.15 -6.04 4.67
C LEU A 92 10.22 -6.58 3.23
N PRO A 93 10.12 -7.91 3.03
CA PRO A 93 9.95 -8.49 1.70
C PRO A 93 8.68 -7.96 1.02
N ASP A 94 8.75 -7.74 -0.29
CA ASP A 94 7.62 -7.27 -1.08
C ASP A 94 6.49 -8.33 -1.10
N PRO A 95 5.29 -8.04 -0.59
CA PRO A 95 4.18 -8.99 -0.59
C PRO A 95 3.60 -9.21 -1.99
N CYS A 96 3.90 -8.35 -2.97
CA CYS A 96 3.44 -8.46 -4.34
C CYS A 96 4.59 -8.26 -5.34
N PRO A 97 5.58 -9.18 -5.37
CA PRO A 97 6.77 -9.02 -6.19
C PRO A 97 6.45 -9.08 -7.68
N LEU A 98 7.22 -8.33 -8.47
CA LEU A 98 7.14 -8.41 -9.93
C LEU A 98 7.62 -9.78 -10.43
N PRO A 99 6.99 -10.34 -11.49
CA PRO A 99 7.44 -11.59 -12.11
C PRO A 99 8.88 -11.45 -12.65
N SER A 100 9.66 -12.52 -12.59
CA SER A 100 11.08 -12.46 -12.96
C SER A 100 11.29 -12.07 -14.43
N LYS A 101 12.25 -11.18 -14.68
CA LYS A 101 12.57 -10.67 -16.03
C LYS A 101 13.20 -11.73 -16.95
N GLU A 102 13.65 -12.85 -16.40
CA GLU A 102 14.27 -13.95 -17.15
C GLU A 102 13.29 -14.61 -18.13
N LYS A 103 11.98 -14.44 -17.89
CA LYS A 103 10.94 -14.87 -18.82
C LYS A 103 10.42 -13.64 -19.54
N MET A 104 11.06 -13.24 -20.65
CA MET A 104 10.51 -12.27 -21.63
C MET A 104 9.26 -12.85 -22.34
N LYS A 105 8.24 -13.22 -21.58
CA LYS A 105 6.96 -13.69 -22.09
C LYS A 105 6.03 -12.48 -22.25
N ARG A 106 5.31 -12.44 -23.37
CA ARG A 106 4.35 -11.36 -23.69
C ARG A 106 3.05 -11.45 -22.87
N SER A 107 2.85 -12.51 -22.09
CA SER A 107 1.65 -12.77 -21.31
C SER A 107 2.00 -13.26 -19.91
N LEU A 108 1.21 -12.83 -18.91
CA LEU A 108 1.29 -13.31 -17.53
C LEU A 108 0.42 -14.54 -17.33
N ASN A 109 0.99 -15.56 -16.68
CA ASN A 109 0.28 -16.73 -16.19
C ASN A 109 -0.55 -16.38 -14.95
N GLU A 110 -1.50 -17.24 -14.59
CA GLU A 110 -2.40 -17.00 -13.44
C GLU A 110 -1.64 -16.91 -12.12
N LYS A 111 -0.61 -17.75 -11.92
CA LYS A 111 0.28 -17.70 -10.74
C LYS A 111 1.07 -16.39 -10.61
N GLU A 112 1.19 -15.61 -11.68
CA GLU A 112 1.92 -14.33 -11.69
C GLU A 112 0.98 -13.14 -11.46
N ARG A 113 -0.35 -13.36 -11.39
CA ARG A 113 -1.37 -12.33 -11.15
C ARG A 113 -1.70 -12.23 -9.66
N ILE A 114 -0.68 -11.89 -8.87
CA ILE A 114 -0.78 -11.78 -7.41
C ILE A 114 -1.58 -10.51 -7.06
N ILE A 115 -2.38 -10.59 -6.00
CA ILE A 115 -3.16 -9.46 -5.46
C ILE A 115 -2.78 -9.30 -3.99
N TYR A 116 -2.44 -8.07 -3.60
CA TYR A 116 -2.24 -7.69 -2.20
C TYR A 116 -3.24 -6.59 -1.83
N ALA A 117 -4.15 -6.90 -0.90
CA ALA A 117 -5.13 -5.96 -0.39
C ALA A 117 -5.46 -6.31 1.08
N PRO A 118 -4.63 -5.87 2.04
CA PRO A 118 -4.68 -6.34 3.43
C PRO A 118 -5.97 -5.95 4.18
N PHE A 119 -6.67 -4.90 3.74
CA PHE A 119 -7.96 -4.48 4.31
C PHE A 119 -9.15 -4.74 3.37
N SER A 120 -8.99 -5.66 2.41
CA SER A 120 -10.08 -6.07 1.53
C SER A 120 -10.37 -7.55 1.70
N GLY A 121 -11.63 -7.94 1.49
CA GLY A 121 -12.08 -9.33 1.57
C GLY A 121 -11.53 -10.20 0.44
N LEU A 122 -10.25 -10.55 0.48
CA LEU A 122 -9.62 -11.44 -0.51
C LEU A 122 -9.90 -12.90 -0.14
N GLY A 123 -10.45 -13.67 -1.08
CA GLY A 123 -10.71 -15.10 -0.87
C GLY A 123 -11.73 -15.42 0.22
N GLY A 124 -12.59 -14.46 0.59
CA GLY A 124 -13.58 -14.61 1.67
C GLY A 124 -13.04 -14.35 3.08
N ILE A 125 -11.77 -13.95 3.21
CA ILE A 125 -11.18 -13.55 4.50
C ILE A 125 -11.20 -12.02 4.56
N VAL A 126 -11.95 -11.49 5.52
CA VAL A 126 -11.98 -10.05 5.83
C VAL A 126 -11.15 -9.84 7.08
N TYR A 127 -10.18 -8.93 6.98
CA TYR A 127 -9.48 -8.45 8.16
C TYR A 127 -10.37 -7.41 8.84
N ASP A 128 -11.06 -7.82 9.89
CA ASP A 128 -11.78 -6.92 10.79
C ASP A 128 -10.96 -6.79 12.08
N LYS A 129 -10.81 -5.56 12.58
CA LYS A 129 -9.98 -5.25 13.75
C LYS A 129 -10.84 -4.68 14.86
#